data_AF-A0A257NLH3-F1
#
_entry.id   AF-A0A257NLH3-F1
#
_cell.length_a   1.000
_cell.length_b   1.000
_cell.length_c   1.000
_cell.angle_alpha   90.00
_cell.angle_beta   90.00
_cell.angle_gamma   90.00
#
_symmetry.space_group_name_H-M   'P 1'
#
loop_
_entity.id
_entity.type
_entity.pdbx_description
1 polymer ?
#
loop_
_entity_poly.entity_id
_entity_poly.type
_entity_poly.pdbx_seq_one_letter_code
_entity_poly.pdbx_strand_id
1 'polypeptide(L)'
;MSDDVKPVGVAVLGLGNVGSEVVRIIKDSADDLAARIGAPLALRGIGVRRVAPDRGVPVELLTDKVEELVSREDVDIVVELMGPVEPSRAAILTALEHGK
;
A
#
# COMPACT_ATOMS: atom_id res chain seq x y z
N MET A 1 16.99 -18.68 13.73
CA MET A 1 16.21 -18.71 12.49
C MET A 1 16.72 -17.57 11.65
N SER A 2 17.19 -17.88 10.44
CA SER A 2 18.03 -17.03 9.57
C SER A 2 17.58 -15.58 9.49
N ASP A 3 18.54 -14.69 9.69
CA ASP A 3 18.47 -13.28 9.30
C ASP A 3 18.12 -13.12 7.81
N ASP A 4 17.34 -12.07 7.55
CA ASP A 4 17.11 -11.37 6.27
C ASP A 4 16.10 -11.94 5.25
N VAL A 5 14.86 -12.19 5.68
CA VAL A 5 13.73 -12.34 4.74
C VAL A 5 13.31 -10.96 4.23
N LYS A 6 13.50 -10.68 2.93
CA LYS A 6 13.03 -9.44 2.28
C LYS A 6 11.53 -9.24 2.55
N PRO A 7 11.11 -8.12 3.15
CA PRO A 7 9.68 -7.82 3.32
C PRO A 7 8.97 -7.66 1.98
N VAL A 8 7.70 -8.08 1.93
CA VAL A 8 6.80 -7.80 0.80
C VAL A 8 6.21 -6.40 1.00
N GLY A 9 6.58 -5.46 0.16
CA GLY A 9 6.10 -4.09 0.21
C GLY A 9 4.70 -3.93 -0.39
N VAL A 10 3.81 -3.22 0.31
CA VAL A 10 2.45 -2.96 -0.15
C VAL A 10 2.18 -1.46 -0.24
N ALA A 11 1.63 -1.02 -1.37
CA ALA A 11 1.05 0.30 -1.53
C ALA A 11 -0.49 0.18 -1.60
N VAL A 12 -1.20 0.98 -0.80
CA VAL A 12 -2.68 1.01 -0.80
C VAL A 12 -3.15 2.31 -1.45
N LEU A 13 -3.91 2.24 -2.55
CA LEU A 13 -4.45 3.41 -3.23
C LEU A 13 -5.89 3.63 -2.80
N GLY A 14 -6.11 4.65 -1.98
CA GLY A 14 -7.42 4.96 -1.40
C GLY A 14 -7.47 4.66 0.10
N LEU A 15 -7.95 5.63 0.87
CA LEU A 15 -8.13 5.54 2.32
C LEU A 15 -9.57 5.95 2.71
N GLY A 16 -10.53 5.25 2.10
CA GLY A 16 -11.96 5.32 2.43
C GLY A 16 -12.39 4.14 3.31
N ASN A 17 -13.65 3.73 3.20
CA ASN A 17 -14.21 2.64 4.01
C ASN A 17 -13.39 1.34 3.90
N VAL A 18 -13.07 0.90 2.67
CA VAL A 18 -12.32 -0.35 2.47
C VAL A 18 -10.83 -0.17 2.77
N GLY A 19 -10.22 0.90 2.24
CA GLY A 19 -8.78 1.15 2.41
C GLY A 19 -8.35 1.32 3.87
N SER A 20 -9.18 1.95 4.69
CA SER A 20 -8.89 2.07 6.13
C SER A 20 -8.87 0.72 6.85
N GLU A 21 -9.82 -0.16 6.57
CA GLU A 21 -9.84 -1.51 7.13
C GLU A 21 -8.69 -2.38 6.61
N VAL A 22 -8.31 -2.24 5.34
CA VAL A 22 -7.15 -2.95 4.78
C VAL A 22 -5.87 -2.53 5.52
N VAL A 23 -5.62 -1.23 5.67
CA VAL A 23 -4.44 -0.73 6.39
C VAL A 23 -4.48 -1.16 7.86
N ARG A 24 -5.64 -1.13 8.50
CA ARG A 24 -5.82 -1.59 9.87
C ARG A 24 -5.47 -3.08 10.02
N ILE A 25 -5.96 -3.93 9.14
CA ILE A 25 -5.69 -5.38 9.18
C ILE A 25 -4.21 -5.67 8.92
N ILE A 26 -3.57 -4.99 7.97
CA ILE A 26 -2.11 -5.14 7.72
C ILE A 26 -1.32 -4.86 9.00
N LYS A 27 -1.72 -3.84 9.77
CA LYS A 27 -1.06 -3.47 11.02
C LYS A 27 -1.41 -4.44 12.17
N ASP A 28 -2.69 -4.66 12.42
CA ASP A 28 -3.18 -5.38 13.60
C ASP A 28 -2.91 -6.89 13.50
N SER A 29 -2.75 -7.43 12.29
CA SER A 29 -2.48 -8.85 12.04
C SER A 29 -1.11 -9.10 11.42
N ALA A 30 -0.15 -8.19 11.62
CA ALA A 30 1.17 -8.22 10.98
C ALA A 30 1.91 -9.57 11.18
N ASP A 31 1.92 -10.10 12.40
CA ASP A 31 2.61 -11.35 12.73
C ASP A 31 1.96 -12.57 12.03
N ASP A 32 0.63 -12.65 12.06
CA ASP A 32 -0.13 -13.72 11.42
C ASP A 32 0.00 -13.67 9.89
N LEU A 33 -0.07 -12.48 9.30
CA LEU A 33 0.13 -12.28 7.87
C LEU A 33 1.54 -12.67 7.48
N ALA A 34 2.56 -12.26 8.25
CA ALA A 34 3.94 -12.61 7.99
C ALA A 34 4.18 -14.13 8.06
N ALA A 35 3.59 -14.81 9.05
CA ALA A 35 3.69 -16.27 9.19
C ALA A 35 3.04 -17.02 8.01
N ARG A 36 1.93 -16.51 7.47
CA ARG A 36 1.22 -17.11 6.32
C ARG A 36 1.91 -16.84 4.98
N ILE A 37 2.48 -15.65 4.82
CA ILE A 37 3.19 -15.22 3.61
C ILE A 37 4.61 -15.79 3.56
N GLY A 38 5.22 -16.00 4.73
CA GLY A 38 6.62 -16.38 4.87
C GLY A 38 7.59 -15.19 4.92
N ALA A 39 7.08 -13.95 4.89
CA ALA A 39 7.85 -12.71 4.94
C ALA A 39 7.01 -11.57 5.56
N PRO A 40 7.63 -10.55 6.20
CA PRO A 40 6.88 -9.40 6.72
C PRO A 40 6.13 -8.66 5.61
N LEU A 41 4.85 -8.35 5.84
CA LEU A 41 4.04 -7.53 4.93
C LEU A 41 4.16 -6.05 5.35
N ALA A 42 4.88 -5.26 4.58
CA ALA A 42 5.25 -3.90 4.96
C ALA A 42 4.47 -2.85 4.16
N LEU A 43 3.62 -2.06 4.84
CA LEU A 43 2.95 -0.93 4.22
C LEU A 43 3.97 0.18 3.88
N ARG A 44 4.13 0.49 2.59
CA ARG A 44 5.10 1.47 2.09
C ARG A 44 4.52 2.86 1.91
N GLY A 45 3.22 2.94 1.67
CA GLY A 45 2.53 4.20 1.50
C GLY A 45 1.06 4.02 1.14
N ILE A 46 0.33 5.12 1.24
CA ILE A 46 -1.10 5.20 1.03
C ILE A 46 -1.39 6.36 0.07
N GLY A 47 -1.86 6.04 -1.13
CA GLY A 47 -2.28 7.02 -2.14
C GLY A 47 -3.61 7.65 -1.74
N VAL A 48 -3.66 8.97 -1.59
CA VAL A 48 -4.86 9.73 -1.21
C VAL A 48 -4.96 11.04 -1.98
N ARG A 49 -6.17 11.54 -2.23
CA ARG A 49 -6.35 12.87 -2.87
C ARG A 49 -5.95 14.05 -2.00
N ARG A 50 -5.94 13.88 -0.67
CA ARG A 50 -5.66 14.95 0.29
C ARG A 50 -4.80 14.40 1.42
N VAL A 51 -3.55 14.83 1.45
CA VAL A 51 -2.61 14.59 2.55
C VAL A 51 -3.00 15.50 3.72
N ALA A 52 -3.32 14.91 4.85
CA ALA A 52 -3.70 15.64 6.05
C ALA A 52 -3.55 14.75 7.29
N PRO A 53 -3.34 15.34 8.48
CA PRO A 53 -3.40 14.62 9.74
C PRO A 53 -4.81 14.09 10.04
N ASP A 54 -4.95 13.35 11.14
CA ASP A 54 -6.21 12.83 11.68
C ASP A 54 -6.98 11.88 10.75
N ARG A 55 -6.25 11.10 9.95
CA ARG A 55 -6.80 10.10 9.03
C ARG A 55 -6.73 8.66 9.57
N GLY A 56 -6.39 8.50 10.86
CA GLY A 56 -6.20 7.18 11.49
C GLY A 56 -4.89 6.49 11.13
N VAL A 57 -4.02 7.17 10.39
CA VAL A 57 -2.69 6.70 9.96
C VAL A 57 -1.67 7.83 10.09
N PRO A 58 -0.37 7.52 10.28
CA PRO A 58 0.69 8.51 10.24
C PRO A 58 0.70 9.29 8.91
N VAL A 59 0.87 10.60 8.98
CA VAL A 59 0.76 11.48 7.80
C VAL A 59 1.88 11.24 6.79
N GLU A 60 3.03 10.77 7.26
CA GLU A 60 4.20 10.39 6.48
C GLU A 60 3.96 9.19 5.56
N LEU A 61 2.93 8.38 5.82
CA LEU A 61 2.50 7.32 4.91
C LEU A 61 1.59 7.84 3.78
N LEU A 62 1.03 9.04 3.91
CA LEU A 62 0.09 9.59 2.95
C LEU A 62 0.81 10.32 1.82
N THR A 63 0.39 10.07 0.59
CA THR A 63 0.87 10.81 -0.59
C THR A 63 -0.26 11.03 -1.59
N ASP A 64 -0.27 12.19 -2.25
CA ASP A 64 -1.15 12.48 -3.40
C ASP A 64 -0.50 12.14 -4.75
N LYS A 65 0.75 11.70 -4.72
CA LYS A 65 1.52 11.29 -5.89
C LYS A 65 1.42 9.78 -6.11
N VAL A 66 0.28 9.36 -6.66
CA VAL A 66 -0.03 7.93 -6.87
C VAL A 66 0.99 7.25 -7.79
N GLU A 67 1.37 7.91 -8.89
CA GLU A 67 2.34 7.37 -9.85
C GLU A 67 3.70 7.12 -9.21
N GLU A 68 4.23 8.08 -8.44
CA GLU A 68 5.47 7.91 -7.69
C GLU A 68 5.37 6.74 -6.70
N LEU A 69 4.22 6.57 -6.02
CA LEU A 69 4.02 5.49 -5.06
C LEU A 69 4.03 4.10 -5.71
N VAL A 70 3.33 3.92 -6.84
CA VAL A 70 3.25 2.60 -7.51
C VAL A 70 4.54 2.23 -8.24
N SER A 71 5.35 3.21 -8.61
CA SER A 71 6.64 2.98 -9.29
C SER A 71 7.80 2.65 -8.34
N ARG A 72 7.64 2.83 -7.02
CA ARG A 72 8.70 2.55 -6.03
C ARG A 72 9.24 1.12 -6.12
N GLU A 73 10.56 0.97 -6.00
CA GLU A 73 11.23 -0.34 -6.04
C GLU A 73 11.01 -1.18 -4.77
N ASP A 74 10.67 -0.55 -3.65
CA ASP A 74 10.39 -1.22 -2.37
C ASP A 74 8.91 -1.59 -2.19
N VAL A 75 8.09 -1.38 -3.23
CA VAL A 75 6.71 -1.84 -3.36
C VAL A 75 6.70 -3.08 -4.24
N ASP A 76 6.10 -4.16 -3.77
CA ASP A 76 5.93 -5.40 -4.53
C ASP A 76 4.46 -5.63 -4.92
N ILE A 77 3.50 -5.06 -4.18
CA ILE A 77 2.05 -5.21 -4.44
C ILE A 77 1.35 -3.84 -4.38
N VAL A 78 0.48 -3.57 -5.35
CA VAL A 78 -0.43 -2.42 -5.36
C VAL A 78 -1.86 -2.86 -5.13
N VAL A 79 -2.53 -2.29 -4.11
CA VAL A 79 -3.93 -2.55 -3.78
C VAL A 79 -4.75 -1.32 -4.15
N GLU A 80 -5.50 -1.40 -5.26
CA GLU A 80 -6.32 -0.31 -5.78
C GLU A 80 -7.72 -0.32 -5.18
N LEU A 81 -8.07 0.76 -4.47
CA LEU A 81 -9.35 0.96 -3.75
C LEU A 81 -9.85 2.40 -3.92
N MET A 82 -9.43 3.08 -4.98
CA MET A 82 -9.95 4.39 -5.36
C MET A 82 -11.30 4.22 -6.06
N GLY A 83 -12.09 5.28 -6.07
CA GLY A 83 -13.43 5.27 -6.66
C GLY A 83 -13.45 5.53 -8.17
N PRO A 84 -12.78 6.59 -8.68
CA PRO A 84 -12.92 6.98 -10.08
C PRO A 84 -12.13 6.07 -11.04
N VAL A 85 -12.77 5.64 -12.12
CA VAL A 85 -12.22 4.62 -13.04
C VAL A 85 -10.96 5.05 -13.78
N GLU A 86 -10.87 6.30 -14.25
CA GLU A 86 -9.70 6.75 -15.03
C GLU A 86 -8.41 6.82 -14.20
N PRO A 87 -8.36 7.44 -13.01
CA PRO A 87 -7.14 7.39 -12.19
C PRO A 87 -6.81 5.98 -11.70
N SER A 88 -7.81 5.14 -11.42
CA SER A 88 -7.60 3.73 -11.08
C SER A 88 -6.95 2.96 -12.23
N ARG A 89 -7.48 3.11 -13.45
CA ARG A 89 -6.92 2.48 -14.66
C ARG A 89 -5.46 2.91 -14.89
N ALA A 90 -5.18 4.21 -14.81
CA ALA A 90 -3.82 4.72 -14.97
C ALA A 90 -2.87 4.12 -13.93
N ALA A 91 -3.25 4.13 -12.65
CA ALA A 91 -2.42 3.57 -11.58
C ALA A 91 -2.17 2.06 -11.73
N ILE A 92 -3.18 1.29 -12.13
CA ILE A 92 -3.04 -0.15 -12.39
C ILE A 92 -2.08 -0.41 -13.56
N LEU A 93 -2.23 0.31 -14.67
CA LEU A 93 -1.34 0.15 -15.83
C LEU A 93 0.12 0.46 -15.45
N THR A 94 0.36 1.60 -14.77
CA THR A 94 1.70 1.96 -14.32
C THR A 94 2.28 0.91 -13.37
N ALA A 95 1.50 0.40 -12.42
CA ALA A 95 1.96 -0.64 -11.49
C ALA A 95 2.40 -1.91 -12.26
N LEU A 96 1.57 -2.40 -13.18
CA LEU A 96 1.88 -3.58 -14.00
C LEU A 96 3.11 -3.38 -14.89
N GLU A 97 3.25 -2.20 -15.50
CA GLU A 97 4.43 -1.84 -16.31
C GLU A 97 5.73 -1.85 -15.49
N HIS A 98 5.64 -1.57 -14.18
CA HIS A 98 6.78 -1.63 -13.26
C HIS A 98 6.90 -2.99 -12.54
N GLY A 99 6.21 -4.03 -13.02
CA GLY A 99 6.31 -5.39 -12.48
C GLY A 99 5.78 -5.56 -11.06
N LYS A 100 4.83 -4.70 -10.66
CA LYS A 100 4.07 -4.86 -9.42
C LYS A 100 2.90 -5.83 -9.60
#